data_AF-A0A916CNW5-F1
#
_entry.id   AF-A0A916CNW5-F1
#
_cell.length_a   1.000
_cell.length_b   1.000
_cell.length_c   1.000
_cell.angle_alpha   90.00
_cell.angle_beta   90.00
_cell.angle_gamma   90.00
#
_symmetry.space_group_name_H-M   'P 1'
#
loop_
_entity.id
_entity.type
_entity.pdbx_description
1 polymer ?
#
loop_
_entity_poly.entity_id
_entity_poly.type
_entity_poly.pdbx_seq_one_letter_code
_entity_poly.pdbx_strand_id
1 'polypeptide(L)'
;MPQEALQKYFVFFFHEWQIPDQGYYWIAEVEGSSPKEALKTNLPFLIQSVREFLETDVVEYKVERNLYIVPADFWMSYSAAHWQASLSSPAI
;
A
#
# COMPACT_ATOMS: atom_id res chain seq x y z
N MET A 1 -13.29 29.57 -4.60
CA MET A 1 -13.55 28.13 -4.43
C MET A 1 -12.54 27.62 -3.40
N PRO A 2 -12.94 26.86 -2.37
CA PRO A 2 -11.97 26.31 -1.44
C PRO A 2 -11.04 25.36 -2.21
N GLN A 3 -9.74 25.59 -2.10
CA GLN A 3 -8.72 24.69 -2.63
C GLN A 3 -8.75 23.44 -1.75
N GLU A 4 -9.23 22.32 -2.30
CA GLU A 4 -9.24 21.06 -1.55
C GLU A 4 -7.80 20.72 -1.13
N ALA A 5 -7.60 20.46 0.16
CA ALA A 5 -6.28 20.14 0.67
C ALA A 5 -5.80 18.81 0.05
N LEU A 6 -4.56 18.80 -0.44
CA LEU A 6 -3.93 17.58 -0.93
C LEU A 6 -3.52 16.70 0.26
N GLN A 7 -3.81 15.41 0.16
CA GLN A 7 -3.42 14.39 1.13
C GLN A 7 -2.55 13.33 0.45
N LYS A 8 -1.61 12.78 1.22
CA LYS A 8 -0.74 11.67 0.82
C LYS A 8 -1.42 10.33 1.06
N TYR A 9 -1.26 9.41 0.11
CA TYR A 9 -1.75 8.05 0.18
C TYR A 9 -0.64 7.07 -0.18
N PHE A 10 -0.64 5.93 0.49
CA PHE A 10 0.20 4.80 0.13
C PHE A 10 -0.61 3.79 -0.67
N VAL A 11 -0.01 3.30 -1.75
CA VAL A 11 -0.56 2.24 -2.59
C VAL A 11 0.21 0.96 -2.31
N PHE A 12 -0.53 -0.09 -2.00
CA PHE A 12 -0.01 -1.43 -1.71
C PHE A 12 -0.53 -2.44 -2.71
N PHE A 13 0.27 -3.45 -2.97
CA PHE A 13 -0.10 -4.65 -3.68
C PHE A 13 -0.23 -5.79 -2.67
N PHE A 14 -1.42 -6.38 -2.59
CA PHE A 14 -1.64 -7.54 -1.73
C PHE A 14 -1.26 -8.81 -2.46
N HIS A 15 -0.46 -9.64 -1.80
CA HIS A 15 -0.08 -10.95 -2.28
C HIS A 15 -0.57 -12.01 -1.31
N GLU A 16 -1.64 -12.71 -1.70
CA GLU A 16 -2.17 -13.82 -0.91
C GLU A 16 -1.38 -15.09 -1.19
N TRP A 17 -0.20 -15.24 -0.58
CA TRP A 17 0.45 -16.54 -0.47
C TRP A 17 0.76 -16.84 0.99
N GLN A 18 0.00 -17.81 1.53
CA GLN A 18 0.32 -18.82 2.56
C GLN A 18 1.38 -18.54 3.64
N ILE A 19 1.66 -17.29 3.97
CA ILE A 19 2.44 -16.90 5.14
C ILE A 19 1.42 -16.41 6.17
N PRO A 20 1.50 -16.88 7.44
CA PRO A 20 0.58 -16.43 8.49
C PRO A 20 0.61 -14.91 8.76
N ASP A 21 1.53 -14.19 8.13
CA ASP A 21 1.66 -12.74 8.19
C ASP A 21 1.39 -12.12 6.81
N GLN A 22 0.34 -11.30 6.76
CA GLN A 22 -0.26 -10.68 5.58
C GLN A 22 0.76 -9.87 4.76
N GLY A 23 1.16 -10.39 3.60
CA GLY A 23 2.15 -9.76 2.71
C GLY A 23 1.59 -8.61 1.90
N TYR A 24 1.54 -7.40 2.46
CA TYR A 24 1.36 -6.17 1.70
C TYR A 24 2.72 -5.67 1.19
N TYR A 25 2.84 -5.52 -0.13
CA TYR A 25 4.01 -4.88 -0.75
C TYR A 25 3.72 -3.42 -1.01
N TRP A 26 4.57 -2.54 -0.50
CA TRP A 26 4.47 -1.12 -0.81
C TRP A 26 4.89 -0.87 -2.27
N ILE A 27 4.05 -0.14 -3.02
CA ILE A 27 4.28 0.17 -4.43
C ILE A 27 4.68 1.63 -4.61
N ALA A 28 3.94 2.56 -3.99
CA ALA A 28 4.11 3.98 -4.22
C ALA A 28 3.48 4.86 -3.12
N GLU A 29 4.00 6.08 -3.01
CA GLU A 29 3.31 7.21 -2.38
C GLU A 29 2.73 8.11 -3.48
N VAL A 30 1.46 8.52 -3.33
CA VAL A 30 0.75 9.38 -4.28
C VAL A 30 -0.03 10.47 -3.54
N GLU A 31 -0.31 11.59 -4.21
CA GLU A 31 -1.05 12.71 -3.64
C GLU A 31 -2.36 12.99 -4.40
N GLY A 32 -3.39 13.43 -3.66
CA GLY A 32 -4.66 13.90 -4.21
C GLY A 32 -5.61 14.43 -3.14
N SER A 33 -6.68 15.11 -3.56
CA SER A 33 -7.71 15.59 -2.61
C SER A 33 -8.64 14.48 -2.10
N SER A 34 -8.66 13.34 -2.78
CA SER A 34 -9.35 12.11 -2.39
C SER A 34 -8.58 10.89 -2.90
N PRO A 35 -8.83 9.67 -2.38
CA PRO A 35 -8.19 8.47 -2.90
C PRO A 35 -8.41 8.29 -4.40
N LYS A 36 -9.62 8.63 -4.88
CA LYS A 36 -9.98 8.53 -6.29
C LYS A 36 -9.18 9.48 -7.17
N GLU A 37 -9.05 10.74 -6.76
CA GLU A 37 -8.26 11.72 -7.52
C GLU A 37 -6.75 11.41 -7.45
N ALA A 38 -6.26 10.93 -6.29
CA ALA A 38 -4.88 10.47 -6.16
C ALA A 38 -4.57 9.33 -7.13
N LEU A 39 -5.44 8.30 -7.22
CA LEU A 39 -5.28 7.22 -8.19
C LEU A 39 -5.36 7.71 -9.63
N LYS A 40 -6.35 8.55 -9.95
CA LYS A 40 -6.58 9.02 -11.32
C LYS A 40 -5.41 9.87 -11.85
N THR A 41 -4.90 10.77 -11.01
CA THR A 41 -3.80 11.68 -11.38
C THR A 41 -2.47 10.94 -11.52
N ASN A 42 -2.28 9.87 -10.74
CA ASN A 42 -1.04 9.11 -10.71
C ASN A 42 -1.12 7.77 -11.45
N LEU A 43 -2.21 7.50 -12.19
CA LEU A 43 -2.47 6.21 -12.81
C LEU A 43 -1.34 5.73 -13.74
N PRO A 44 -0.75 6.57 -14.63
CA PRO A 44 0.35 6.12 -15.49
C PRO A 44 1.57 5.67 -14.70
N PHE A 45 1.92 6.41 -13.64
CA PHE A 45 3.03 6.08 -12.75
C PHE A 45 2.75 4.78 -12.00
N LEU A 46 1.56 4.62 -11.43
CA LEU A 46 1.17 3.40 -10.71
C LEU A 46 1.19 2.15 -11.61
N ILE A 47 0.73 2.28 -12.86
CA ILE A 47 0.80 1.18 -13.84
C ILE A 47 2.26 0.77 -14.08
N GLN A 48 3.17 1.74 -14.21
CA GLN A 48 4.58 1.47 -14.42
C GLN A 48 5.21 0.80 -13.19
N SER A 49 4.99 1.32 -11.98
CA SER A 49 5.51 0.73 -10.75
C SER A 49 5.03 -0.70 -10.52
N VAL A 50 3.75 -0.97 -10.83
CA VAL A 50 3.20 -2.34 -10.74
C VAL A 50 3.83 -3.27 -11.78
N ARG A 51 4.11 -2.79 -13.00
CA ARG A 51 4.80 -3.61 -14.01
C ARG A 51 6.22 -3.97 -13.57
N GLU A 52 6.98 -2.99 -13.12
CA GLU A 52 8.35 -3.20 -12.61
C GLU A 52 8.37 -4.19 -11.44
N PHE A 53 7.41 -4.07 -10.51
CA PHE A 53 7.23 -5.02 -9.42
C PHE A 53 6.94 -6.44 -9.95
N LEU A 54 6.03 -6.59 -10.92
CA LEU A 54 5.66 -7.89 -11.47
C LEU A 54 6.73 -8.52 -12.38
N GLU A 55 7.59 -7.70 -13.00
CA GLU A 55 8.70 -8.17 -13.84
C GLU A 55 9.89 -8.66 -13.02
N THR A 56 10.07 -8.09 -11.81
CA THR A 56 11.13 -8.50 -10.87
C THR A 56 10.75 -9.73 -10.06
N ASP A 57 9.45 -9.95 -9.83
CA ASP A 57 8.94 -11.09 -9.07
C ASP A 57 8.52 -12.24 -10.02
N VAL A 58 9.42 -13.19 -10.26
CA VAL A 58 9.20 -14.39 -11.09
C VAL A 58 8.30 -15.38 -10.32
N VAL A 59 7.08 -14.99 -9.98
CA VAL A 59 6.15 -15.85 -9.25
C VAL A 59 5.09 -16.36 -10.22
N GLU A 60 5.28 -17.61 -10.62
CA GLU A 60 4.54 -18.40 -11.63
C GLU A 60 3.09 -18.73 -11.24
N TYR A 61 2.56 -18.09 -10.19
CA TYR A 61 1.29 -18.46 -9.61
C TYR A 61 0.19 -17.42 -9.82
N LYS A 62 -1.05 -17.92 -9.96
CA LYS A 62 -2.29 -17.13 -10.05
C LYS A 62 -2.58 -16.46 -8.71
N VAL A 63 -1.90 -15.35 -8.44
CA VAL A 63 -2.18 -14.49 -7.29
C VAL A 63 -3.47 -13.72 -7.56
N GLU A 64 -4.35 -13.61 -6.57
CA GLU A 64 -5.36 -12.53 -6.57
C GLU A 64 -4.65 -11.20 -6.33
N ARG A 65 -4.52 -10.41 -7.39
CA ARG A 65 -3.71 -9.18 -7.40
C ARG A 65 -4.60 -7.98 -7.09
N ASN A 66 -4.72 -7.64 -5.81
CA ASN A 66 -5.51 -6.50 -5.36
C ASN A 66 -4.60 -5.31 -5.00
N LEU A 67 -4.94 -4.13 -5.53
CA LEU A 67 -4.31 -2.87 -5.13
C LEU A 67 -5.14 -2.20 -4.04
N TYR A 68 -4.48 -1.78 -2.97
CA TYR A 68 -5.08 -1.05 -1.87
C TYR A 68 -4.50 0.35 -1.81
N ILE A 69 -5.35 1.35 -1.59
CA ILE A 69 -4.92 2.72 -1.32
C ILE A 69 -5.35 3.10 0.09
N VAL A 70 -4.41 3.63 0.87
CA VAL A 70 -4.62 3.95 2.28
C VAL A 70 -4.06 5.35 2.55
N PRO A 71 -4.74 6.19 3.35
CA PRO A 71 -4.15 7.46 3.82
C PRO A 71 -2.80 7.22 4.51
N ALA A 72 -1.78 8.00 4.15
CA ALA A 72 -0.42 7.78 4.66
C ALA A 72 -0.32 7.97 6.18
N ASP A 73 -1.03 8.95 6.72
CA ASP A 73 -1.14 9.23 8.14
C ASP A 73 -1.79 8.07 8.93
N PHE A 74 -2.85 7.48 8.38
CA PHE A 74 -3.47 6.31 8.95
C PHE A 74 -2.51 5.12 8.98
N TRP A 75 -1.84 4.82 7.86
CA TRP A 75 -0.89 3.71 7.78
C TRP A 75 0.30 3.85 8.72
N MET A 76 0.89 5.04 8.81
CA MET A 76 2.00 5.32 9.72
C MET A 76 1.58 5.15 11.19
N SER A 77 0.38 5.60 11.54
CA SER A 77 -0.16 5.45 12.90
C SER A 77 -0.46 3.98 13.23
N TYR A 78 -1.09 3.26 12.30
CA TYR A 78 -1.43 1.85 12.44
C TYR A 78 -0.17 0.98 12.56
N SER A 79 0.80 1.17 11.66
CA SER A 79 2.06 0.42 11.68
C SER A 79 2.86 0.67 12.96
N ALA A 80 2.97 1.94 13.40
CA ALA A 80 3.63 2.27 14.65
C ALA A 80 2.96 1.59 15.86
N ALA A 81 1.63 1.61 15.93
CA ALA A 81 0.88 0.94 16.99
C ALA A 81 1.05 -0.58 16.96
N HIS A 82 1.01 -1.19 15.76
CA HIS A 82 1.21 -2.62 15.58
C HIS A 82 2.62 -3.06 16.02
N TRP A 83 3.66 -2.32 15.60
CA TRP A 83 5.05 -2.58 16.00
C TRP A 83 5.27 -2.38 17.51
N GLN A 84 4.63 -1.38 18.12
CA GLN A 84 4.71 -1.20 19.57
C GLN A 84 4.04 -2.37 20.31
N ALA A 85 2.89 -2.84 19.84
CA ALA A 85 2.19 -3.98 20.43
C ALA A 85 2.97 -5.29 20.29
N SER A 86 3.63 -5.53 19.15
CA SER A 86 4.43 -6.74 18.95
C SER A 86 5.69 -6.77 19.82
N LEU A 87 6.31 -5.62 20.09
CA LEU A 87 7.49 -5.49 20.96
C LEU A 87 7.17 -5.57 22.46
N SER A 88 5.90 -5.37 22.85
CA SER A 88 5.47 -5.38 24.26
C SER A 88 4.77 -6.68 24.68
N SER A 89 4.62 -7.64 23.75
CA SER A 89 4.17 -8.99 24.07
C SER A 89 5.33 -9.82 24.65
N PRO A 90 5.23 -10.35 25.88
CA PRO A 90 6.24 -11.25 26.41
C PRO A 90 6.24 -12.55 25.58
N ALA A 91 7.42 -13.00 25.16
CA ALA A 91 7.58 -14.31 24.56
C ALA A 91 7.05 -15.37 25.53
N ILE A 92 6.03 -16.13 25.09
CA ILE A 92 5.49 -17.28 25.83
C ILE A 92 6.46 -18.45 25.72
#